data_AF-A0A3M1VW96-F1
#
_entry.id   AF-A0A3M1VW96-F1
#
_cell.length_a   1.000
_cell.length_b   1.000
_cell.length_c   1.000
_cell.angle_alpha   90.00
_cell.angle_beta   90.00
_cell.angle_gamma   90.00
#
_symmetry.space_group_name_H-M   'P 1'
#
loop_
_entity.id
_entity.type
_entity.pdbx_description
1 polymer ?
#
loop_
_entity_poly.entity_id
_entity_poly.type
_entity_poly.pdbx_seq_one_letter_code
_entity_poly.pdbx_strand_id
1 'polypeptide(L)'
;GCDVAEQLIHDGHQVTIIELLSHIGRGIEAITRRWLYYEFRRAGVNILTKHKVMRVKETAVVATDEHGRERHVHCDSVVLAMGYRPSDDLAFCEEETFPVKVYRVGDCARIGTILDAVSQGAHLAAKL
;
A
#
# COMPACT_ATOMS: atom_id res chain seq x y z
N GLY A 1 1.87 -1.88 -3.44
CA GLY A 1 3.14 -2.40 -2.88
C GLY A 1 3.78 -3.33 -3.88
N CYS A 2 3.24 -4.54 -4.02
CA CYS A 2 3.66 -5.49 -5.05
C CYS A 2 3.55 -4.93 -6.48
N ASP A 3 2.46 -4.22 -6.81
CA ASP A 3 2.27 -3.68 -8.17
C ASP A 3 3.35 -2.65 -8.54
N VAL A 4 3.76 -1.83 -7.57
CA VAL A 4 4.85 -0.87 -7.76
C VAL A 4 6.20 -1.59 -7.91
N ALA A 5 6.43 -2.64 -7.12
CA ALA A 5 7.63 -3.45 -7.26
C ALA A 5 7.69 -4.13 -8.63
N GLU A 6 6.58 -4.69 -9.11
CA GLU A 6 6.46 -5.28 -10.45
C GLU A 6 6.79 -4.27 -11.55
N GLN A 7 6.21 -3.07 -11.49
CA GLN A 7 6.50 -2.01 -12.45
C GLN A 7 7.99 -1.61 -12.43
N LEU A 8 8.57 -1.42 -11.24
CA LEU A 8 9.99 -1.05 -11.10
C LEU A 8 10.93 -2.12 -11.67
N ILE A 9 10.59 -3.40 -11.49
CA ILE A 9 11.31 -4.53 -12.11
C ILE A 9 11.23 -4.46 -13.62
N HIS A 10 10.03 -4.22 -14.17
CA HIS A 10 9.83 -4.07 -15.61
C HIS A 10 10.66 -2.90 -16.17
N ASP A 11 10.80 -1.82 -15.41
CA ASP A 11 11.60 -0.65 -15.76
C ASP A 11 13.13 -0.87 -15.54
N GLY A 12 13.55 -2.05 -15.11
CA GLY A 12 14.96 -2.44 -15.00
C GLY A 12 15.63 -2.13 -13.64
N HIS A 13 14.85 -1.80 -12.61
CA HIS A 13 15.39 -1.50 -11.29
C HIS A 13 15.62 -2.78 -10.46
N GLN A 14 16.66 -2.75 -9.62
CA GLN A 14 16.83 -3.76 -8.58
C GLN A 14 15.92 -3.44 -7.40
N VAL A 15 15.05 -4.38 -7.02
CA VAL A 15 14.04 -4.16 -5.99
C VAL A 15 14.29 -5.06 -4.78
N THR A 16 14.22 -4.45 -3.59
CA THR A 16 14.07 -5.17 -2.31
C THR A 16 12.73 -4.78 -1.71
N ILE A 17 11.91 -5.78 -1.33
CA ILE A 17 10.65 -5.56 -0.62
C ILE A 17 10.88 -5.83 0.86
N ILE A 18 10.55 -4.87 1.72
CA ILE A 18 10.56 -5.02 3.18
C ILE A 18 9.12 -5.03 3.67
N GLU A 19 8.73 -6.09 4.37
CA GLU A 19 7.36 -6.33 4.83
C GLU A 19 7.37 -6.74 6.31
N LEU A 20 6.49 -6.10 7.10
CA LEU A 20 6.35 -6.38 8.52
C LEU A 20 5.69 -7.74 8.77
N LEU A 21 4.77 -8.15 7.88
CA LEU A 21 4.05 -9.41 7.99
C LEU A 21 4.88 -10.61 7.49
N SER A 22 4.36 -11.82 7.73
CA SER A 22 4.99 -13.07 7.29
C SER A 22 4.94 -13.31 5.78
N HIS A 23 4.18 -12.49 5.04
CA HIS A 23 4.01 -12.59 3.60
C HIS A 23 3.66 -11.24 3.01
N ILE A 24 4.05 -11.04 1.75
CA ILE A 24 3.70 -9.84 0.97
C ILE A 24 2.31 -10.00 0.34
N GLY A 25 1.74 -8.89 -0.15
CA GLY A 25 0.50 -8.92 -0.91
C GLY A 25 -0.72 -9.29 -0.06
N ARG A 26 -0.77 -8.85 1.20
CA ARG A 26 -2.00 -8.96 2.01
C ARG A 26 -3.14 -8.22 1.27
N GLY A 27 -4.28 -8.90 1.11
CA GLY A 27 -5.43 -8.36 0.37
C GLY A 27 -5.43 -8.68 -1.13
N ILE A 28 -4.35 -9.25 -1.67
CA ILE A 28 -4.31 -9.78 -3.03
C ILE A 28 -4.91 -11.20 -3.03
N GLU A 29 -5.71 -11.50 -4.04
CA GLU A 29 -6.26 -12.84 -4.30
C GLU A 29 -5.13 -13.89 -4.39
N ALA A 30 -5.40 -15.11 -3.90
CA ALA A 30 -4.37 -16.11 -3.65
C ALA A 30 -3.59 -16.56 -4.89
N ILE A 31 -4.26 -16.76 -6.03
CA ILE A 31 -3.65 -17.15 -7.31
C ILE A 31 -2.73 -16.02 -7.81
N THR A 32 -3.25 -14.80 -7.81
CA THR A 32 -2.50 -13.59 -8.23
C THR A 32 -1.27 -13.40 -7.35
N ARG A 33 -1.42 -13.54 -6.03
CA ARG A 33 -0.31 -13.45 -5.08
C ARG A 33 0.73 -14.54 -5.31
N ARG A 34 0.31 -15.76 -5.63
CA ARG A 34 1.23 -16.86 -5.95
C ARG A 34 2.03 -16.58 -7.21
N TRP A 35 1.38 -16.01 -8.24
CA TRP A 35 2.03 -15.60 -9.47
C TRP A 35 3.06 -14.49 -9.23
N LEU A 36 2.71 -13.45 -8.46
CA LEU A 36 3.65 -12.39 -8.08
C LEU A 36 4.88 -12.93 -7.36
N TYR A 37 4.71 -13.88 -6.44
CA TYR A 37 5.85 -14.53 -5.77
C TYR A 37 6.78 -15.25 -6.76
N TYR A 38 6.22 -15.91 -7.78
CA TYR A 38 6.98 -16.59 -8.81
C TYR A 38 7.77 -15.60 -9.67
N GLU A 39 7.14 -14.53 -10.13
CA GLU A 39 7.80 -13.49 -10.94
C GLU A 39 8.88 -12.75 -10.14
N PHE A 40 8.61 -12.39 -8.89
CA PHE A 40 9.61 -11.75 -8.03
C PHE A 40 10.83 -12.65 -7.77
N ARG A 41 10.62 -13.96 -7.58
CA ARG A 41 11.72 -14.93 -7.47
C ARG A 41 12.55 -14.97 -8.76
N ARG A 42 11.90 -15.00 -9.93
CA ARG A 42 12.58 -15.02 -11.24
C ARG A 42 13.36 -13.75 -11.51
N ALA A 43 12.84 -12.60 -11.10
CA ALA A 43 13.49 -11.30 -11.22
C ALA A 43 14.59 -11.07 -10.17
N GLY A 44 14.81 -12.00 -9.23
CA GLY A 44 15.85 -11.85 -8.20
C GLY A 44 15.51 -10.83 -7.11
N VAL A 45 14.23 -10.53 -6.90
CA VAL A 45 13.77 -9.61 -5.84
C VAL A 45 14.14 -10.18 -4.48
N ASN A 46 14.82 -9.37 -3.66
CA ASN A 46 15.06 -9.72 -2.27
C ASN A 46 13.81 -9.38 -1.44
N ILE A 47 13.16 -10.40 -0.86
CA ILE A 47 11.93 -10.23 -0.08
C ILE A 47 12.26 -10.44 1.41
N LEU A 48 12.15 -9.38 2.20
CA LEU A 48 12.40 -9.36 3.64
C LEU A 48 11.06 -9.28 4.38
N THR A 49 10.41 -10.42 4.61
CA THR A 49 9.21 -10.52 5.46
C THR A 49 9.56 -10.54 6.94
N LYS A 50 8.61 -10.22 7.82
CA LYS A 50 8.83 -10.09 9.27
C LYS A 50 9.95 -9.11 9.63
N HIS A 51 10.13 -8.08 8.82
CA HIS A 51 11.10 -7.02 9.05
C HIS A 51 10.38 -5.69 9.23
N LYS A 52 10.64 -5.02 10.34
CA LYS A 52 10.13 -3.68 10.60
C LYS A 52 11.14 -2.65 10.12
N VAL A 53 10.73 -1.72 9.26
CA VAL A 53 11.57 -0.57 8.92
C VAL A 53 11.68 0.35 10.15
N MET A 54 12.91 0.63 10.56
CA MET A 54 13.22 1.45 11.74
C MET A 54 13.66 2.87 11.35
N ARG A 55 14.41 3.00 10.26
CA ARG A 55 14.91 4.30 9.79
C ARG A 55 15.21 4.28 8.30
N VAL A 56 14.86 5.35 7.61
CA VAL A 56 15.36 5.65 6.26
C VAL A 56 16.54 6.62 6.41
N LYS A 57 17.68 6.27 5.85
CA LYS A 57 18.89 7.09 5.73
C LYS A 57 19.06 7.51 4.28
N GLU A 58 20.01 8.41 4.03
CA GLU A 58 20.30 8.94 2.69
C GLU A 58 20.58 7.86 1.64
N THR A 59 21.29 6.78 2.02
CA THR A 59 21.73 5.72 1.09
C THR A 59 21.36 4.30 1.55
N ALA A 60 20.50 4.19 2.57
CA ALA A 60 20.10 2.90 3.12
C ALA A 60 18.80 2.94 3.93
N VAL A 61 18.12 1.81 4.01
CA VAL A 61 17.04 1.55 4.98
C VAL A 61 17.56 0.61 6.06
N VAL A 62 17.33 0.96 7.33
CA VAL A 62 17.57 0.09 8.47
C VAL A 62 16.26 -0.61 8.83
N ALA A 63 16.26 -1.94 8.82
CA ALA A 63 15.13 -2.75 9.24
C ALA A 63 15.56 -3.77 10.31
N THR A 64 14.65 -4.14 11.20
CA THR A 64 14.88 -5.16 12.23
C THR A 64 14.00 -6.38 12.01
N ASP A 65 14.57 -7.57 12.16
CA ASP A 65 13.80 -8.82 12.13
C ASP A 65 12.99 -9.03 13.44
N GLU A 66 12.20 -10.10 13.50
CA GLU A 66 11.40 -10.48 14.68
C GLU A 66 12.23 -10.79 15.94
N HIS A 67 13.56 -10.93 15.81
CA HIS A 67 14.50 -11.17 16.89
C HIS A 67 15.31 -9.92 17.28
N GLY A 68 15.00 -8.76 16.69
CA GLY A 68 15.71 -7.51 16.94
C GLY A 68 17.06 -7.39 16.24
N ARG A 69 17.39 -8.27 15.29
CA ARG A 69 18.62 -8.16 14.50
C ARG A 69 18.44 -7.11 13.42
N GLU A 70 19.35 -6.14 13.38
CA GLU A 70 19.35 -5.08 12.38
C GLU A 70 19.89 -5.57 11.04
N ARG A 71 19.28 -5.08 9.96
CA ARG A 71 19.70 -5.25 8.58
C ARG A 71 19.73 -3.90 7.89
N HIS A 72 20.86 -3.61 7.26
CA HIS A 72 21.03 -2.42 6.43
C HIS A 72 20.83 -2.82 4.98
N VAL A 73 19.85 -2.19 4.33
CA VAL A 73 19.53 -2.38 2.91
C VAL A 73 19.96 -1.13 2.17
N HIS A 74 21.06 -1.20 1.42
CA HIS A 74 21.52 -0.09 0.60
C HIS A 74 20.59 0.10 -0.61
N CYS A 75 20.24 1.36 -0.89
CA CYS A 75 19.34 1.72 -1.98
C CYS A 75 19.45 3.21 -2.30
N ASP A 76 19.18 3.56 -3.57
CA ASP A 76 19.15 4.95 -4.04
C ASP A 76 17.78 5.61 -3.84
N SER A 77 16.73 4.82 -3.65
CA SER A 77 15.35 5.31 -3.53
C SER A 77 14.50 4.39 -2.64
N VAL A 78 13.51 4.98 -1.98
CA VAL A 78 12.59 4.27 -1.09
C VAL A 78 11.14 4.61 -1.46
N VAL A 79 10.34 3.59 -1.73
CA VAL A 79 8.90 3.72 -1.92
C VAL A 79 8.17 3.31 -0.64
N LEU A 80 7.42 4.24 -0.05
CA LEU A 80 6.60 3.97 1.13
C LEU A 80 5.20 3.49 0.71
N ALA A 81 4.99 2.17 0.71
CA ALA A 81 3.71 1.54 0.36
C ALA A 81 2.99 0.98 1.60
N MET A 82 2.77 1.82 2.63
CA MET A 82 2.29 1.40 3.96
C MET A 82 0.77 1.58 4.18
N GLY A 83 0.01 1.82 3.12
CA GLY A 83 -1.43 2.08 3.16
C GLY A 83 -1.77 3.56 3.02
N TYR A 84 -3.05 3.88 3.21
CA TYR A 84 -3.62 5.20 2.96
C TYR A 84 -4.40 5.72 4.17
N ARG A 85 -4.65 7.03 4.19
CA ARG A 85 -5.58 7.68 5.11
C ARG A 85 -6.64 8.41 4.29
N PRO A 86 -7.89 8.52 4.77
CA PRO A 86 -8.89 9.35 4.10
C PRO A 86 -8.36 10.77 3.93
N SER A 87 -8.57 11.37 2.76
CA SER A 87 -8.37 12.80 2.54
C SER A 87 -9.62 13.55 3.03
N ASP A 88 -9.41 14.58 3.84
CA ASP A 88 -10.45 15.42 4.45
C ASP A 88 -10.45 16.86 3.92
N ASP A 89 -9.79 17.11 2.79
CA ASP A 89 -9.60 18.45 2.20
C ASP A 89 -10.93 19.19 1.92
N LEU A 90 -12.04 18.45 1.80
CA LEU A 90 -13.38 18.96 1.54
C LEU A 90 -14.35 18.76 2.72
N ALA A 91 -13.85 18.55 3.94
CA ALA A 91 -14.68 18.34 5.12
C ALA A 91 -15.66 19.50 5.39
N PHE A 92 -15.30 20.74 5.01
CA PHE A 92 -16.15 21.93 5.15
C PHE A 92 -17.48 21.81 4.39
N CYS A 93 -17.54 21.00 3.33
CA CYS A 93 -18.75 20.78 2.55
C CYS A 93 -19.85 20.05 3.34
N GLU A 94 -19.49 19.41 4.47
CA GLU A 94 -20.44 18.72 5.36
C GLU A 94 -21.01 19.65 6.46
N GLU A 95 -20.55 20.90 6.54
CA GLU A 95 -21.08 21.88 7.49
C GLU A 95 -22.55 22.19 7.20
N GLU A 96 -23.35 22.44 8.24
CA GLU A 96 -24.77 22.80 8.10
C GLU A 96 -24.99 24.08 7.27
N THR A 97 -23.96 24.92 7.17
CA THR A 97 -23.92 26.15 6.39
C THR A 97 -23.80 25.91 4.89
N PHE A 98 -23.43 24.70 4.46
CA PHE A 98 -23.22 24.40 3.05
C PHE A 98 -24.58 24.39 2.31
N PRO A 99 -24.69 25.05 1.14
CA PRO A 99 -25.99 25.36 0.53
C PRO A 99 -26.72 24.14 -0.04
N VAL A 100 -26.08 22.98 -0.09
CA VAL A 100 -26.65 21.75 -0.63
C VAL A 100 -26.25 20.56 0.24
N LYS A 101 -27.03 19.48 0.19
CA LYS A 101 -26.69 18.27 0.93
C LYS A 101 -25.49 17.58 0.30
N VAL A 102 -24.48 17.28 1.11
CA VAL A 102 -23.23 16.62 0.69
C VAL A 102 -23.13 15.24 1.32
N TYR A 103 -22.55 14.30 0.57
CA TYR A 103 -22.29 12.94 1.03
C TYR A 103 -20.88 12.52 0.63
N ARG A 104 -20.15 11.88 1.54
CA ARG A 104 -18.86 11.25 1.24
C ARG A 104 -19.05 9.80 0.80
N VAL A 105 -18.35 9.42 -0.27
CA VAL A 105 -18.36 8.06 -0.80
C VAL A 105 -16.95 7.62 -1.20
N GLY A 106 -16.65 6.34 -1.00
CA GLY A 106 -15.34 5.78 -1.34
C GLY A 106 -14.27 6.08 -0.29
N ASP A 107 -13.02 6.08 -0.73
CA ASP A 107 -11.86 6.15 0.18
C ASP A 107 -11.77 7.45 0.97
N CYS A 108 -12.33 8.55 0.45
CA CYS A 108 -12.42 9.81 1.20
C CYS A 108 -13.34 9.68 2.41
N ALA A 109 -14.29 8.74 2.43
CA ALA A 109 -15.14 8.44 3.58
C ALA A 109 -14.52 7.36 4.46
N ARG A 110 -14.08 6.26 3.83
CA ARG A 110 -13.46 5.12 4.50
C ARG A 110 -12.60 4.36 3.50
N ILE A 111 -11.30 4.30 3.77
CA ILE A 111 -10.33 3.51 2.99
C ILE A 111 -10.81 2.08 2.85
N GLY A 112 -10.75 1.56 1.61
CA GLY A 112 -11.08 0.19 1.31
C GLY A 112 -10.51 -0.26 -0.03
N THR A 113 -11.16 -1.26 -0.60
CA THR A 113 -10.90 -1.76 -1.95
C THR A 113 -11.70 -0.96 -2.99
N ILE A 114 -11.35 -1.14 -4.27
CA ILE A 114 -12.15 -0.59 -5.38
C ILE A 114 -13.62 -1.07 -5.28
N LEU A 115 -13.84 -2.32 -4.87
CA LEU A 115 -15.20 -2.86 -4.68
C LEU A 115 -15.95 -2.12 -3.57
N ASP A 116 -15.27 -1.79 -2.47
CA ASP A 116 -15.85 -0.99 -1.39
C ASP A 116 -16.27 0.39 -1.89
N ALA A 117 -15.42 1.05 -2.68
CA ALA A 117 -15.71 2.37 -3.21
C ALA A 117 -16.90 2.36 -4.18
N VAL A 118 -16.93 1.41 -5.12
CA VAL A 118 -18.03 1.25 -6.08
C VAL A 118 -19.33 0.93 -5.36
N SER A 119 -19.30 0.01 -4.40
CA SER A 119 -20.48 -0.41 -3.65
C SER A 119 -21.05 0.73 -2.80
N GLN A 120 -20.19 1.55 -2.18
CA GLN A 120 -20.62 2.73 -1.42
C GLN A 120 -21.38 3.72 -2.31
N GLY A 121 -20.83 4.05 -3.49
CA GLY A 121 -21.50 4.94 -4.44
C GLY A 121 -22.84 4.39 -4.91
N ALA A 122 -22.88 3.12 -5.31
CA ALA A 122 -24.11 2.47 -5.77
C ALA A 122 -25.19 2.42 -4.69
N HIS A 123 -24.83 2.05 -3.45
CA HIS A 123 -25.78 1.99 -2.34
C HIS A 123 -26.30 3.35 -1.92
N LEU A 124 -25.49 4.41 -2.00
CA LEU A 124 -25.96 5.77 -1.73
C LEU A 124 -26.96 6.19 -2.81
N ALA A 125 -26.59 6.02 -4.09
CA ALA A 125 -27.44 6.41 -5.21
C ALA A 125 -28.81 5.71 -5.18
N ALA A 126 -28.87 4.43 -4.78
CA ALA A 126 -30.12 3.68 -4.67
C ALA A 126 -31.05 4.14 -3.52
N LYS A 127 -30.57 4.97 -2.60
CA LYS A 127 -31.34 5.50 -1.45
C LYS A 127 -31.80 6.95 -1.65
N LEU A 128 -31.22 7.64 -2.62
CA LEU A 128 -31.60 8.99 -3.01
C LEU A 128 -32.80 8.94 -3.98
#